data_AF-A0A1J4XJG7-F1
#
_entry.id   AF-A0A1J4XJG7-F1
#
_cell.length_a   1.000
_cell.length_b   1.000
_cell.length_c   1.000
_cell.angle_alpha   90.00
_cell.angle_beta   90.00
_cell.angle_gamma   90.00
#
_symmetry.space_group_name_H-M   'P 1'
#
loop_
_entity.id
_entity.type
_entity.pdbx_description
1 polymer ?
#
loop_
_entity_poly.entity_id
_entity_poly.type
_entity_poly.pdbx_seq_one_letter_code
_entity_poly.pdbx_strand_id
1 'polypeptide(L)' 'MITSKIKKWGNSLGLLIPKDELRRMGIGEDEEVIVEIIKKENPLKELFGFGKKKRISREEFLEVRALLEEGNEDAVP' A
#
# COMPACT_ATOMS: atom_id res chain seq x y z
N MET A 1 4.17 11.93 2.74
CA MET A 1 3.90 10.50 2.47
C MET A 1 4.30 10.19 1.03
N ILE A 2 5.29 9.31 0.83
CA ILE A 2 5.79 8.93 -0.51
C ILE A 2 5.25 7.53 -0.84
N THR A 3 4.58 7.38 -1.98
CA THR A 3 4.16 6.06 -2.46
C THR A 3 5.26 5.49 -3.35
N SER A 4 5.95 4.45 -2.88
CA SER A 4 7.03 3.81 -3.61
C SER A 4 6.82 2.32 -3.78
N LYS A 5 7.45 1.76 -4.82
CA LYS A 5 7.45 0.32 -5.07
C LYS A 5 8.60 -0.33 -4.31
N ILE A 6 8.30 -1.46 -3.69
CA ILE A 6 9.31 -2.36 -3.13
C ILE A 6 9.85 -3.22 -4.27
N LYS A 7 11.18 -3.36 -4.35
CA LYS A 7 11.87 -4.22 -5.33
C LYS A 7 12.92 -5.07 -4.64
N LYS A 8 13.17 -6.26 -5.20
CA LYS A 8 14.26 -7.13 -4.75
C LYS A 8 15.62 -6.58 -5.21
N TRP A 9 16.55 -6.48 -4.28
CA TRP A 9 17.96 -6.17 -4.48
C TRP A 9 18.81 -7.24 -3.81
N GLY A 10 19.40 -8.14 -4.62
CA GLY A 10 20.16 -9.28 -4.09
C GLY A 10 19.29 -10.15 -3.18
N ASN A 11 19.69 -10.27 -1.91
CA ASN A 11 18.98 -11.02 -0.88
C ASN A 11 18.01 -10.17 -0.04
N SER A 12 17.84 -8.89 -0.37
CA SER A 12 17.02 -7.94 0.39
C SER A 12 15.91 -7.34 -0.45
N LEU A 13 14.95 -6.69 0.22
CA LEU A 13 13.93 -5.85 -0.39
C LEU A 13 14.28 -4.38 -0.12
N GLY A 14 14.21 -3.55 -1.15
CA GLY A 14 14.47 -2.11 -1.07
C GLY A 14 13.27 -1.29 -1.53
N LEU A 15 13.15 -0.08 -0.98
CA LEU A 15 12.16 0.91 -1.40
C LEU A 15 12.81 1.82 -2.46
N LEU A 16 12.23 1.90 -3.66
CA LEU A 16 12.72 2.84 -4.68
C LEU A 16 12.10 4.22 -4.47
N ILE A 17 12.90 5.17 -3.99
CA ILE A 17 12.49 6.57 -3.83
C ILE A 17 13.03 7.38 -5.02
N PRO A 18 12.21 8.21 -5.70
CA PRO A 18 12.68 9.09 -6.77
C PRO A 18 13.78 10.04 -6.28
N LYS A 19 14.83 10.25 -7.09
CA LYS A 19 15.95 11.15 -6.74
C LYS A 19 15.51 12.58 -6.43
N ASP A 20 14.47 13.06 -7.08
CA ASP A 20 13.96 14.43 -6.86
C ASP A 20 13.28 14.61 -5.49
N GLU A 21 12.71 13.54 -4.92
CA GLU A 21 12.19 13.56 -3.55
C GLU A 21 13.35 13.57 -2.55
N LEU A 22 14.36 12.72 -2.75
CA LEU A 22 15.56 12.67 -1.89
C LEU A 22 16.30 14.01 -1.86
N ARG A 23 16.50 14.65 -3.03
CA ARG A 23 17.10 15.97 -3.13
C ARG A 23 16.33 17.05 -2.37
N ARG A 24 14.99 17.03 -2.44
CA ARG A 24 14.14 17.98 -1.71
C ARG A 24 14.21 17.78 -0.20
N MET A 25 14.44 16.55 0.24
CA MET A 25 14.63 16.20 1.65
C MET A 25 16.08 16.37 2.12
N GLY A 26 17.00 16.72 1.22
CA GLY A 26 18.42 16.85 1.52
C GLY A 26 19.12 15.54 1.86
N ILE A 27 18.53 14.39 1.51
CA ILE A 27 19.04 13.07 1.85
C ILE A 27 20.06 12.62 0.80
N GLY A 28 21.25 12.28 1.27
CA GLY A 28 22.38 11.79 0.46
C GLY A 28 22.33 10.29 0.18
N GLU A 29 23.24 9.85 -0.70
CA GLU A 29 23.59 8.42 -0.78
C GLU A 29 24.34 8.04 0.51
N ASP A 30 24.05 6.86 1.08
CA ASP A 30 24.63 6.31 2.33
C ASP A 30 24.19 6.91 3.68
N GLU A 31 23.16 7.76 3.70
CA GLU A 31 22.53 8.18 4.96
C GLU A 31 21.55 7.15 5.51
N GLU A 32 21.61 6.94 6.84
CA GLU A 32 20.65 6.11 7.55
C GLU A 32 19.38 6.91 7.83
N VAL A 33 18.24 6.38 7.40
CA VAL A 33 16.93 7.05 7.53
C VAL A 33 15.92 6.11 8.18
N ILE A 34 15.09 6.67 9.06
CA ILE A 34 13.97 5.94 9.66
C ILE A 34 12.78 6.06 8.71
N VAL A 35 12.21 4.93 8.31
CA VAL A 35 11.06 4.86 7.40
C VAL A 35 9.87 4.21 8.08
N GLU A 36 8.73 4.90 8.04
CA GLU A 36 7.43 4.33 8.42
C GLU A 36 6.77 3.74 7.16
N ILE A 37 6.47 2.43 7.19
CA ILE A 37 5.92 1.71 6.05
C ILE A 37 4.45 1.42 6.31
N ILE A 38 3.57 2.09 5.57
CA ILE A 38 2.14 1.80 5.55
C ILE A 38 1.83 0.99 4.30
N LYS A 39 1.51 -0.30 4.49
CA LYS A 39 1.10 -1.18 3.39
C LYS A 39 -0.26 -0.68 2.89
N LYS A 40 -0.35 -0.34 1.60
CA LYS A 40 -1.65 -0.16 0.94
C LYS A 40 -2.31 -1.53 0.85
N GLU A 41 -3.11 -1.87 1.86
CA GLU A 41 -4.00 -3.01 1.78
C GLU A 41 -4.99 -2.75 0.66
N ASN A 42 -5.03 -3.67 -0.31
CA ASN A 42 -6.14 -3.72 -1.23
C ASN A 42 -7.04 -4.83 -0.68
N PRO A 43 -8.05 -4.50 0.15
CA PRO A 43 -8.91 -5.49 0.79
C PRO A 43 -9.55 -6.44 -0.23
N LEU A 44 -9.78 -5.96 -1.46
CA LEU A 44 -10.20 -6.77 -2.59
C LEU A 44 -9.15 -7.83 -2.97
N LYS A 45 -7.86 -7.51 -3.00
CA LYS A 45 -6.84 -8.48 -3.41
C LYS A 45 -6.63 -9.61 -2.39
N GLU A 46 -6.84 -9.31 -1.11
CA GLU A 46 -6.74 -10.31 -0.04
C GLU A 46 -7.99 -11.21 0.00
N LEU A 47 -9.20 -10.66 -0.19
CA LEU A 47 -10.44 -11.44 -0.29
C LEU A 47 -10.50 -12.31 -1.57
N PHE A 48 -9.99 -11.83 -2.69
CA PHE A 48 -9.93 -12.60 -3.95
C PHE A 48 -8.86 -13.71 -3.94
N GLY A 49 -7.99 -13.74 -2.91
CA GLY A 49 -7.01 -14.81 -2.71
C GLY A 49 -7.58 -16.09 -2.09
N PHE A 50 -8.72 -16.01 -1.40
CA PHE A 50 -9.28 -17.14 -0.64
C PHE A 50 -10.32 -17.97 -1.39
N GLY A 51 -10.83 -17.50 -2.54
CA GLY A 51 -11.83 -18.23 -3.30
C GLY A 51 -11.44 -18.39 -4.76
N LYS A 52 -11.39 -19.63 -5.26
CA LYS A 52 -11.27 -19.97 -6.69
C LYS A 52 -12.47 -19.48 -7.56
N LYS A 53 -13.12 -18.37 -7.23
CA LYS A 53 -14.18 -17.77 -8.05
C LYS A 53 -13.58 -16.62 -8.87
N LYS A 54 -13.43 -16.86 -10.17
CA LYS A 54 -12.88 -15.92 -11.16
C LYS A 54 -13.76 -14.68 -11.42
N ARG A 55 -14.96 -14.60 -10.87
CA ARG A 55 -15.90 -13.48 -11.07
C ARG A 55 -16.66 -13.24 -9.78
N ILE A 56 -16.46 -12.07 -9.18
CA ILE A 56 -17.37 -11.53 -8.19
C ILE A 56 -18.55 -10.87 -8.93
N SER A 57 -19.74 -10.96 -8.36
CA SER A 57 -20.91 -10.22 -8.84
C SER A 57 -20.77 -8.72 -8.51
N ARG A 58 -21.56 -7.89 -9.19
CA ARG A 58 -21.53 -6.44 -8.99
C ARG A 58 -22.07 -6.06 -7.60
N GLU A 59 -22.99 -6.87 -7.09
CA GLU A 59 -23.63 -6.73 -5.79
C GLU A 59 -22.63 -6.99 -4.66
N GLU A 60 -21.86 -8.10 -4.74
CA GLU A 60 -20.78 -8.40 -3.79
C GLU A 60 -19.70 -7.29 -3.79
N PHE A 61 -19.42 -6.68 -4.94
CA PHE A 61 -18.47 -5.57 -5.04
C PHE A 61 -18.97 -4.31 -4.31
N LEU A 62 -20.25 -3.99 -4.45
CA LEU A 62 -20.85 -2.80 -3.83
C LEU A 62 -20.95 -2.96 -2.32
N GLU A 63 -21.26 -4.16 -1.83
CA GLU A 63 -21.36 -4.46 -0.39
C GLU A 63 -19.99 -4.35 0.30
N VAL A 64 -18.94 -4.92 -0.30
CA VAL A 64 -17.56 -4.77 0.21
C VAL A 64 -17.12 -3.31 0.20
N ARG A 65 -17.50 -2.54 -0.84
CA ARG A 65 -17.19 -1.11 -0.90
C ARG A 65 -17.89 -0.33 0.22
N ALA A 66 -19.17 -0.61 0.49
CA ALA A 66 -19.92 0.06 1.55
C ALA A 66 -19.32 -0.21 2.93
N LEU A 67 -18.93 -1.46 3.22
CA LEU A 67 -18.25 -1.83 4.48
C LEU A 67 -16.91 -1.11 4.68
N LEU A 68 -16.18 -0.85 3.59
CA LEU A 68 -14.92 -0.09 3.64
C LEU A 68 -15.14 1.41 3.86
N GLU A 69 -16.27 1.95 3.41
CA GLU A 69 -16.63 3.35 3.63
C GLU A 69 -17.16 3.55 5.07
N GLU A 70 -17.94 2.62 5.62
CA GLU A 70 -18.45 2.66 7.01
C GLU A 70 -17.33 2.50 8.06
N GLY A 71 -16.35 1.62 7.83
CA GLY A 71 -15.22 1.44 8.74
C GLY A 71 -14.26 2.65 8.85
N ASN A 72 -14.49 3.70 8.06
CA ASN A 72 -13.69 4.94 8.08
C ASN A 72 -14.37 6.08 8.86
N GLU A 73 -15.65 5.93 9.25
CA GLU A 73 -16.35 6.92 10.10
C GLU A 73 -16.02 6.76 11.59
N ASP A 74 -15.55 5.59 12.03
CA ASP A 74 -15.07 5.34 13.41
C ASP A 74 -13.58 5.69 13.63
N ALA A 75 -12.90 6.24 12.62
CA ALA A 75 -11.45 6.52 12.64
C ALA A 75 -11.09 8.01 12.46
N VAL A 76 -11.95 8.93 12.92
CA VAL A 76 -11.62 10.35 13.07
C VAL A 76 -12.03 10.78 14.50
N PRO A 77 -11.14 11.42 15.28
CA PRO A 77 -11.19 11.48 16.76
C PRO A 77 -12.40 12.20 17.35
#